data_AF-A0A524LXG4-F1
#
_entry.id   AF-A0A524LXG4-F1
#
_cell.length_a   1.000
_cell.length_b   1.000
_cell.length_c   1.000
_cell.angle_alpha   90.00
_cell.angle_beta   90.00
_cell.angle_gamma   90.00
#
_symmetry.space_group_name_H-M   'P 1'
#
loop_
_entity.id
_entity.type
_entity.pdbx_description
1 polymer ?
#
loop_
_entity_poly.entity_id
_entity_poly.type
_entity_poly.pdbx_seq_one_letter_code
_entity_poly.pdbx_strand_id
1 'polypeptide(L)'
;MSVRNSFSIGFFHTELNILIDTWKYKGPIFDAHTHIGEPDTLDKMVDIEEEFEITKQIAIVHSKDGLVAARERYPERFVFAKYLSLTDIAHYNVDPVIDDISKTKEEGYVLAKTWFGPRWRDYIEDVPAGFRIDNPKLEPVFQALEDYELPLLIHIADPDTYFELHYQDFSKYGTKEDNLDQLENVMERHPHVAFQIPHFGAQPEIHRLPNLASWLDRFPNIVIDTASS
;
A
#
# COMPACT_ATOMS: atom_id res chain seq x y z
N MET A 1 -27.72 -0.93 48.93
CA MET A 1 -27.47 0.33 48.21
C MET A 1 -27.09 -0.03 46.79
N SER A 2 -27.97 0.26 45.83
CA SER A 2 -27.74 0.03 44.40
C SER A 2 -27.45 1.39 43.77
N VAL A 3 -26.29 1.53 43.14
CA VAL A 3 -25.91 2.72 42.37
C VAL A 3 -26.05 2.35 40.90
N ARG A 4 -27.00 3.00 40.22
CA ARG A 4 -27.13 2.95 38.76
C ARG A 4 -26.10 3.89 38.15
N ASN A 5 -25.22 3.37 37.31
CA ASN A 5 -24.40 4.16 36.41
C ASN A 5 -25.24 4.60 35.21
N SER A 6 -25.47 5.89 35.07
CA SER A 6 -25.92 6.52 33.82
C SER A 6 -24.71 7.21 33.19
N PHE A 7 -24.14 6.61 32.13
CA PHE A 7 -23.19 7.30 31.25
C PHE A 7 -23.97 8.20 30.30
N SER A 8 -23.67 9.50 30.32
CA SER A 8 -24.22 10.50 29.40
C SER A 8 -23.26 10.69 28.22
N ILE A 9 -23.76 10.45 27.00
CA ILE A 9 -23.05 10.63 25.72
C ILE A 9 -23.12 12.12 25.33
N GLY A 10 -22.51 12.99 26.13
CA GLY A 10 -22.67 14.44 26.00
C GLY A 10 -21.45 15.24 25.54
N PHE A 11 -20.25 14.65 25.53
CA PHE A 11 -19.00 15.44 25.49
C PHE A 11 -18.13 15.29 24.24
N PHE A 12 -18.46 14.43 23.27
CA PHE A 12 -17.60 14.20 22.09
C PHE A 12 -17.86 15.14 20.89
N HIS A 13 -18.96 15.88 20.87
CA HIS A 13 -19.32 16.68 19.68
C HIS A 13 -18.68 18.07 19.62
N THR A 14 -18.22 18.62 20.75
CA THR A 14 -17.79 20.02 20.81
C THR A 14 -16.30 20.22 20.51
N GLU A 15 -15.45 19.21 20.75
CA GLU A 15 -14.00 19.32 20.46
C GLU A 15 -13.63 19.02 19.00
N LEU A 16 -14.40 18.18 18.30
CA LEU A 16 -14.17 17.93 16.87
C LEU A 16 -14.35 19.20 16.03
N ASN A 17 -15.30 20.05 16.40
CA ASN A 17 -15.61 21.30 15.69
C ASN A 17 -14.48 22.35 15.75
N ILE A 18 -13.58 22.29 16.74
CA ILE A 18 -12.49 23.26 16.88
C ILE A 18 -11.34 22.95 15.89
N LEU A 19 -11.19 21.68 15.47
CA LEU A 19 -10.16 21.28 14.50
C LEU A 19 -10.56 21.62 13.05
N ILE A 20 -11.86 21.60 12.71
CA ILE A 20 -12.36 21.78 11.33
C ILE A 20 -12.18 23.23 10.82
N ASP A 21 -12.29 24.22 11.71
CA ASP A 21 -12.09 25.64 11.35
C ASP A 21 -10.64 26.01 11.03
N THR A 22 -9.68 25.12 11.31
CA THR A 22 -8.25 25.35 11.06
C THR A 22 -7.63 24.48 9.96
N TRP A 23 -8.43 23.63 9.32
CA TRP A 23 -7.94 22.76 8.26
C TRP A 23 -7.51 23.59 7.04
N LYS A 24 -6.23 23.51 6.69
CA LYS A 24 -5.61 24.39 5.68
C LYS A 24 -5.96 24.01 4.24
N TYR A 25 -6.37 22.77 3.99
CA TYR A 25 -6.67 22.27 2.66
C TYR A 25 -8.19 22.21 2.44
N LYS A 26 -8.72 22.96 1.47
CA LYS A 26 -10.16 22.99 1.15
C LYS A 26 -10.46 22.50 -0.28
N GLY A 27 -9.49 21.84 -0.91
CA GLY A 27 -9.63 21.28 -2.25
C GLY A 27 -10.19 19.86 -2.22
N PRO A 28 -10.40 19.24 -3.40
CA PRO A 28 -10.83 17.85 -3.49
C PRO A 28 -9.79 16.91 -2.86
N ILE A 29 -10.23 15.93 -2.09
CA ILE A 29 -9.34 14.93 -1.50
C ILE A 29 -9.31 13.68 -2.39
N PHE A 30 -8.11 13.15 -2.61
CA PHE A 30 -7.86 11.89 -3.30
C PHE A 30 -7.24 10.91 -2.30
N ASP A 31 -7.89 9.78 -2.04
CA ASP A 31 -7.33 8.75 -1.16
C ASP A 31 -6.38 7.85 -1.97
N ALA A 32 -5.09 7.89 -1.64
CA ALA A 32 -4.07 7.20 -2.42
C ALA A 32 -3.94 5.70 -2.10
N HIS A 33 -4.63 5.17 -1.10
CA HIS A 33 -4.49 3.76 -0.73
C HIS A 33 -5.72 3.24 0.01
N THR A 34 -6.61 2.58 -0.73
CA THR A 34 -7.75 1.86 -0.18
C THR A 34 -7.84 0.45 -0.75
N HIS A 35 -8.42 -0.47 0.02
CA HIS A 35 -8.63 -1.84 -0.42
C HIS A 35 -10.11 -2.08 -0.69
N ILE A 36 -10.44 -2.56 -1.89
CA ILE A 36 -11.80 -2.96 -2.23
C ILE A 36 -11.90 -4.48 -2.28
N GLY A 37 -12.93 -5.01 -1.64
CA GLY A 37 -13.22 -6.44 -1.57
C GLY A 37 -14.48 -6.78 -2.35
N GLU A 38 -15.42 -7.42 -1.67
CA GLU A 38 -16.68 -7.87 -2.26
C GLU A 38 -17.67 -6.71 -2.52
N PRO A 39 -18.57 -6.87 -3.51
CA PRO A 39 -19.50 -5.83 -3.93
C PRO A 39 -20.42 -5.24 -2.85
N ASP A 40 -20.67 -5.98 -1.76
CA ASP A 40 -21.57 -5.61 -0.67
C ASP A 40 -20.95 -4.59 0.32
N THR A 41 -19.62 -4.45 0.30
CA THR A 41 -18.90 -3.49 1.14
C THR A 41 -18.70 -2.12 0.51
N LEU A 42 -18.85 -2.04 -0.83
CA LEU A 42 -18.45 -0.88 -1.62
C LEU A 42 -19.24 0.38 -1.31
N ASP A 43 -20.58 0.27 -1.25
CA ASP A 43 -21.46 1.43 -1.07
C ASP A 43 -21.18 2.10 0.28
N LYS A 44 -21.01 1.29 1.33
CA LYS A 44 -20.67 1.78 2.66
C LYS A 44 -19.32 2.50 2.70
N MET A 45 -18.33 2.02 1.95
CA MET A 45 -17.03 2.69 1.84
C MET A 45 -17.17 4.05 1.16
N VAL A 46 -17.91 4.13 0.06
CA VAL A 46 -18.16 5.40 -0.65
C VAL A 46 -18.95 6.38 0.21
N ASP A 47 -20.00 5.93 0.92
CA ASP A 47 -20.78 6.76 1.84
C ASP A 47 -19.88 7.41 2.91
N ILE A 48 -18.99 6.62 3.54
CA ILE A 48 -18.04 7.14 4.53
C ILE A 48 -17.08 8.13 3.89
N GLU A 49 -16.54 7.82 2.72
CA GLU A 49 -15.62 8.71 2.03
C GLU A 49 -16.25 10.06 1.65
N GLU A 50 -17.53 10.08 1.29
CA GLU A 50 -18.29 11.31 1.04
C GLU A 50 -18.44 12.16 2.30
N GLU A 51 -18.63 11.55 3.48
CA GLU A 51 -18.63 12.27 4.78
C GLU A 51 -17.30 13.00 5.04
N PHE A 52 -16.20 12.50 4.48
CA PHE A 52 -14.85 13.09 4.60
C PHE A 52 -14.42 13.89 3.35
N GLU A 53 -15.33 14.20 2.43
CA GLU A 53 -15.07 14.98 1.20
C GLU A 53 -14.00 14.35 0.29
N ILE A 54 -13.81 13.03 0.36
CA ILE A 54 -12.98 12.28 -0.58
C ILE A 54 -13.76 12.18 -1.90
N THR A 55 -13.06 12.47 -3.00
CA THR A 55 -13.68 12.60 -4.33
C THR A 55 -13.24 11.51 -5.29
N LYS A 56 -12.05 10.94 -5.09
CA LYS A 56 -11.47 9.83 -5.87
C LYS A 56 -10.51 9.03 -4.99
N GLN A 57 -10.20 7.81 -5.40
CA GLN A 57 -9.28 6.95 -4.67
C GLN A 57 -8.49 5.98 -5.57
N ILE A 58 -7.37 5.47 -5.08
CA ILE A 58 -6.73 4.25 -5.60
C ILE A 58 -7.34 3.03 -4.91
N ALA A 59 -8.13 2.26 -5.66
CA ALA A 59 -8.69 0.99 -5.21
C ALA A 59 -7.74 -0.17 -5.52
N ILE A 60 -7.16 -0.73 -4.47
CA ILE A 60 -6.42 -1.99 -4.50
C ILE A 60 -7.44 -3.13 -4.49
N VAL A 61 -7.52 -3.85 -5.60
CA VAL A 61 -8.61 -4.79 -5.88
C VAL A 61 -8.31 -6.19 -5.36
N HIS A 62 -9.17 -6.72 -4.49
CA HIS A 62 -9.09 -8.10 -3.99
C HIS A 62 -10.08 -9.06 -4.65
N SER A 63 -11.11 -8.56 -5.34
CA SER A 63 -12.17 -9.38 -5.96
C SER A 63 -12.55 -8.86 -7.34
N LYS A 64 -12.72 -9.79 -8.29
CA LYS A 64 -13.18 -9.48 -9.66
C LYS A 64 -14.59 -8.91 -9.66
N ASP A 65 -15.47 -9.45 -8.81
CA ASP A 65 -16.85 -8.97 -8.68
C ASP A 65 -16.84 -7.56 -8.07
N GLY A 66 -15.95 -7.30 -7.12
CA GLY A 66 -15.70 -5.96 -6.57
C GLY A 66 -15.27 -4.95 -7.64
N LEU A 67 -14.36 -5.32 -8.54
CA LEU A 67 -13.96 -4.47 -9.67
C LEU A 67 -15.13 -4.14 -10.59
N VAL A 68 -15.92 -5.14 -10.98
CA VAL A 68 -17.09 -4.96 -11.86
C VAL A 68 -18.09 -4.03 -11.18
N ALA A 69 -18.42 -4.29 -9.92
CA ALA A 69 -19.32 -3.44 -9.15
C ALA A 69 -18.83 -2.00 -9.04
N ALA A 70 -17.53 -1.79 -8.79
CA ALA A 70 -16.94 -0.46 -8.70
C ALA A 70 -17.04 0.32 -10.01
N ARG A 71 -16.81 -0.34 -11.14
CA ARG A 71 -16.97 0.27 -12.48
C ARG A 71 -18.41 0.62 -12.81
N GLU A 72 -19.35 -0.27 -12.47
CA GLU A 72 -20.76 -0.10 -12.81
C GLU A 72 -21.45 0.95 -11.95
N ARG A 73 -21.21 0.93 -10.63
CA ARG A 73 -21.90 1.82 -9.69
C ARG A 73 -21.23 3.19 -9.58
N TYR A 74 -19.92 3.28 -9.78
CA TYR A 74 -19.12 4.48 -9.52
C TYR A 74 -18.03 4.72 -10.59
N PRO A 75 -18.38 4.92 -11.87
CA PRO A 75 -17.48 4.86 -13.03
C PRO A 75 -16.33 5.89 -13.07
N GLU A 76 -16.26 6.84 -12.14
CA GLU A 76 -15.20 7.86 -12.08
C GLU A 76 -14.50 7.97 -10.72
N ARG A 77 -14.90 7.12 -9.76
CA ARG A 77 -14.49 7.23 -8.36
C ARG A 77 -13.14 6.57 -8.08
N PHE A 78 -12.73 5.64 -8.94
CA PHE A 78 -11.65 4.69 -8.68
C PHE A 78 -10.57 4.73 -9.76
N VAL A 79 -9.31 4.72 -9.30
CA VAL A 79 -8.13 4.31 -10.05
C VAL A 79 -7.76 2.91 -9.56
N PHE A 80 -7.74 1.91 -10.44
CA PHE A 80 -7.60 0.52 -9.99
C PHE A 80 -6.14 0.05 -9.95
N ALA A 81 -5.73 -0.52 -8.82
CA ALA A 81 -4.45 -1.20 -8.63
C ALA A 81 -4.64 -2.72 -8.60
N LYS A 82 -3.83 -3.45 -9.38
CA LYS A 82 -3.87 -4.91 -9.48
C LYS A 82 -2.82 -5.56 -8.59
N TYR A 83 -3.20 -6.53 -7.78
CA TYR A 83 -2.21 -7.37 -7.08
C TYR A 83 -1.45 -8.25 -8.07
N LEU A 84 -0.12 -8.14 -8.06
CA LEU A 84 0.72 -9.15 -8.66
C LEU A 84 0.77 -10.38 -7.76
N SER A 85 0.95 -11.56 -8.37
CA SER A 85 1.02 -12.82 -7.65
C SER A 85 2.20 -12.85 -6.67
N LEU A 86 1.89 -12.66 -5.39
CA LEU A 86 2.88 -12.72 -4.32
C LEU A 86 3.52 -14.10 -4.23
N THR A 87 2.75 -15.16 -4.44
CA THR A 87 3.26 -16.54 -4.45
C THR A 87 4.31 -16.74 -5.54
N ASP A 88 4.05 -16.27 -6.77
CA ASP A 88 5.00 -16.42 -7.86
C ASP A 88 6.27 -15.61 -7.62
N ILE A 89 6.14 -14.36 -7.17
CA ILE A 89 7.29 -13.52 -6.83
C ILE A 89 8.12 -14.17 -5.72
N ALA A 90 7.48 -14.65 -4.66
CA ALA A 90 8.14 -15.31 -3.51
C ALA A 90 8.94 -16.55 -3.90
N HIS A 91 8.56 -17.24 -4.99
CA HIS A 91 9.27 -18.40 -5.52
C HIS A 91 10.21 -18.08 -6.68
N TYR A 92 10.42 -16.79 -6.99
CA TYR A 92 11.16 -16.34 -8.18
C TYR A 92 10.61 -16.89 -9.50
N ASN A 93 9.32 -17.19 -9.54
CA ASN A 93 8.61 -17.61 -10.75
C ASN A 93 8.17 -16.37 -11.53
N VAL A 94 9.08 -15.80 -12.32
CA VAL A 94 8.85 -14.48 -12.93
C VAL A 94 7.94 -14.49 -14.14
N ASP A 95 7.89 -15.58 -14.92
CA ASP A 95 7.18 -15.60 -16.20
C ASP A 95 5.68 -15.28 -16.06
N PRO A 96 4.93 -15.88 -15.11
CA PRO A 96 3.52 -15.52 -14.92
C PRO A 96 3.33 -14.08 -14.44
N VAL A 97 4.28 -13.56 -13.65
CA VAL A 97 4.21 -12.18 -13.14
C VAL A 97 4.39 -11.18 -14.28
N ILE A 98 5.33 -11.45 -15.20
CA ILE A 98 5.56 -10.63 -16.40
C ILE A 98 4.36 -10.70 -17.35
N ASP A 99 3.80 -11.89 -17.57
CA ASP A 99 2.58 -12.07 -18.36
C ASP A 99 1.41 -11.27 -17.76
N ASP A 100 1.28 -11.25 -16.42
CA ASP A 100 0.25 -10.49 -15.72
C ASP A 100 0.45 -8.97 -15.83
N ILE A 101 1.69 -8.48 -15.71
CA ILE A 101 2.06 -7.08 -15.94
C ILE A 101 1.64 -6.65 -17.35
N SER A 102 1.95 -7.47 -18.37
CA SER A 102 1.68 -7.14 -19.77
C SER A 102 0.19 -6.89 -20.08
N LYS A 103 -0.71 -7.54 -19.32
CA LYS A 103 -2.17 -7.47 -19.50
C LYS A 103 -2.84 -6.45 -18.58
N THR A 104 -2.14 -5.96 -17.56
CA THR A 104 -2.72 -5.17 -16.47
C THR A 104 -3.46 -3.92 -16.97
N LYS A 105 -2.87 -3.17 -17.92
CA LYS A 105 -3.49 -1.98 -18.50
C LYS A 105 -4.73 -2.32 -19.35
N GLU A 106 -4.67 -3.39 -20.14
CA GLU A 106 -5.79 -3.83 -21.00
C GLU A 106 -7.00 -4.31 -20.17
N GLU A 107 -6.74 -4.88 -18.99
CA GLU A 107 -7.77 -5.25 -18.02
C GLU A 107 -8.38 -4.04 -17.29
N GLY A 108 -7.84 -2.84 -17.54
CA GLY A 108 -8.32 -1.55 -17.04
C GLY A 108 -7.82 -1.19 -15.63
N TYR A 109 -6.64 -1.70 -15.26
CA TYR A 109 -5.89 -1.22 -14.09
C TYR A 109 -4.85 -0.19 -14.54
N VAL A 110 -4.46 0.69 -13.63
CA VAL A 110 -3.51 1.78 -13.91
C VAL A 110 -2.15 1.53 -13.27
N LEU A 111 -2.08 0.70 -12.22
CA LEU A 111 -0.87 0.38 -11.49
C LEU A 111 -0.89 -1.05 -10.94
N ALA A 112 0.29 -1.59 -10.66
CA ALA A 112 0.49 -2.84 -9.96
C ALA A 112 0.60 -2.61 -8.44
N LYS A 113 0.31 -3.66 -7.65
CA LYS A 113 0.46 -3.70 -6.20
C LYS A 113 1.22 -4.97 -5.81
N THR A 114 2.19 -4.82 -4.90
CA THR A 114 2.83 -5.94 -4.19
C THR A 114 2.84 -5.70 -2.68
N TRP A 115 2.76 -6.79 -1.91
CA TRP A 115 2.79 -6.75 -0.45
C TRP A 115 3.97 -7.57 0.10
N PHE A 116 4.98 -6.85 0.58
CA PHE A 116 6.18 -7.37 1.23
C PHE A 116 6.33 -6.91 2.69
N GLY A 117 5.28 -6.36 3.31
CA GLY A 117 5.23 -6.21 4.77
C GLY A 117 5.52 -7.57 5.43
N PRO A 118 6.46 -7.70 6.39
CA PRO A 118 7.14 -8.96 6.71
C PRO A 118 6.22 -10.15 6.99
N ARG A 119 5.00 -9.89 7.46
CA ARG A 119 3.95 -10.88 7.68
C ARG A 119 3.57 -11.72 6.47
N TRP A 120 3.87 -11.28 5.24
CA TRP A 120 3.65 -12.08 4.03
C TRP A 120 4.24 -13.50 4.13
N ARG A 121 5.35 -13.65 4.87
CA ARG A 121 6.02 -14.94 5.15
C ARG A 121 5.24 -15.89 6.04
N ASP A 122 4.11 -15.46 6.60
CA ASP A 122 3.18 -16.34 7.31
C ASP A 122 2.21 -17.05 6.37
N TYR A 123 2.06 -16.55 5.14
CA TYR A 123 1.03 -16.99 4.20
C TYR A 123 1.58 -17.80 3.02
N ILE A 124 2.88 -17.71 2.75
CA ILE A 124 3.54 -18.41 1.65
C ILE A 124 4.51 -19.44 2.21
N GLU A 125 4.25 -20.71 1.90
CA GLU A 125 5.14 -21.83 2.22
C GLU A 125 6.26 -21.96 1.16
N ASP A 126 7.27 -22.77 1.43
CA ASP A 126 8.35 -23.14 0.49
C ASP A 126 9.15 -21.97 -0.14
N VAL A 127 9.12 -20.80 0.52
CA VAL A 127 9.93 -19.64 0.12
C VAL A 127 11.42 -20.00 0.14
N PRO A 128 12.19 -19.74 -0.94
CA PRO A 128 13.60 -19.99 -0.98
C PRO A 128 14.35 -19.32 0.18
N ALA A 129 15.24 -20.08 0.83
CA ALA A 129 16.09 -19.56 1.89
C ALA A 129 16.89 -18.34 1.38
N GLY A 130 16.87 -17.25 2.16
CA GLY A 130 17.52 -15.99 1.77
C GLY A 130 16.77 -15.25 0.65
N PHE A 131 15.46 -15.44 0.50
CA PHE A 131 14.65 -14.63 -0.40
C PHE A 131 14.87 -13.13 -0.14
N ARG A 132 15.10 -12.37 -1.22
CA ARG A 132 15.22 -10.92 -1.21
C ARG A 132 14.52 -10.32 -2.43
N ILE A 133 13.88 -9.17 -2.26
CA ILE A 133 13.21 -8.48 -3.38
C ILE A 133 14.22 -7.87 -4.37
N ASP A 134 15.43 -7.55 -3.91
CA ASP A 134 16.52 -7.04 -4.76
C ASP A 134 17.33 -8.16 -5.44
N ASN A 135 16.90 -9.41 -5.34
CA ASN A 135 17.60 -10.52 -5.98
C ASN A 135 17.59 -10.36 -7.51
N PRO A 136 18.72 -10.60 -8.22
CA PRO A 136 18.77 -10.54 -9.69
C PRO A 136 17.74 -11.42 -10.41
N LYS A 137 17.21 -12.47 -9.76
CA LYS A 137 16.13 -13.28 -10.31
C LYS A 137 14.82 -12.52 -10.50
N LEU A 138 14.58 -11.44 -9.75
CA LEU A 138 13.40 -10.57 -9.90
C LEU A 138 13.63 -9.38 -10.83
N GLU A 139 14.86 -9.19 -11.32
CA GLU A 139 15.18 -8.14 -12.28
C GLU A 139 14.22 -8.11 -13.48
N PRO A 140 13.84 -9.24 -14.10
CA PRO A 140 12.90 -9.24 -15.21
C PRO A 140 11.51 -8.71 -14.86
N VAL A 141 11.07 -8.82 -13.59
CA VAL A 141 9.78 -8.29 -13.14
C VAL A 141 9.82 -6.77 -13.10
N PHE A 142 10.87 -6.19 -12.53
CA PHE A 142 11.03 -4.73 -12.48
C PHE A 142 11.27 -4.13 -13.86
N GLN A 143 12.07 -4.80 -14.71
CA GLN A 143 12.23 -4.39 -16.11
C GLN A 143 10.89 -4.41 -16.86
N ALA A 144 10.03 -5.41 -16.63
CA ALA A 144 8.71 -5.44 -17.23
C ALA A 144 7.83 -4.27 -16.75
N LEU A 145 7.91 -3.87 -15.48
CA LEU A 145 7.21 -2.67 -15.00
C LEU A 145 7.69 -1.40 -15.73
N GLU A 146 8.98 -1.27 -16.02
CA GLU A 146 9.52 -0.18 -16.85
C GLU A 146 9.02 -0.24 -18.28
N ASP A 147 9.17 -1.39 -18.94
CA ASP A 147 8.85 -1.59 -20.35
C ASP A 147 7.37 -1.35 -20.65
N TYR A 148 6.50 -1.72 -19.71
CA TYR A 148 5.06 -1.50 -19.80
C TYR A 148 4.60 -0.17 -19.18
N GLU A 149 5.53 0.66 -18.68
CA GLU A 149 5.27 1.93 -18.00
C GLU A 149 4.19 1.78 -16.91
N LEU A 150 4.27 0.72 -16.11
CA LEU A 150 3.29 0.38 -15.09
C LEU A 150 3.82 0.76 -13.70
N PRO A 151 3.26 1.78 -13.04
CA PRO A 151 3.65 2.15 -11.69
C PRO A 151 3.45 1.00 -10.71
N LEU A 152 4.28 0.96 -9.66
CA LEU A 152 4.21 -0.07 -8.62
C LEU A 152 3.93 0.55 -7.25
N LEU A 153 2.80 0.16 -6.66
CA LEU A 153 2.53 0.36 -5.25
C LEU A 153 3.17 -0.79 -4.47
N ILE A 154 4.25 -0.53 -3.72
CA ILE A 154 5.02 -1.56 -3.02
C ILE A 154 5.03 -1.31 -1.51
N HIS A 155 4.33 -2.16 -0.76
CA HIS A 155 4.44 -2.18 0.70
C HIS A 155 5.67 -3.01 1.07
N ILE A 156 6.74 -2.38 1.54
CA ILE A 156 8.02 -3.07 1.81
C ILE A 156 8.21 -3.51 3.27
N ALA A 157 7.73 -2.72 4.22
CA ALA A 157 7.94 -2.94 5.64
C ALA A 157 6.83 -2.26 6.46
N ASP A 158 6.85 -2.49 7.76
CA ASP A 158 5.91 -1.94 8.74
C ASP A 158 6.62 -1.04 9.77
N PRO A 159 5.88 -0.28 10.59
CA PRO A 159 6.46 0.55 11.66
C PRO A 159 7.32 -0.26 12.64
N ASP A 160 8.21 0.41 13.35
CA ASP A 160 9.17 -0.22 14.28
C ASP A 160 8.47 -1.05 15.35
N THR A 161 7.32 -0.57 15.82
CA THR A 161 6.45 -1.29 16.76
C THR A 161 6.09 -2.69 16.27
N TYR A 162 5.90 -2.91 14.96
CA TYR A 162 5.62 -4.24 14.42
C TYR A 162 6.86 -5.13 14.46
N PHE A 163 8.05 -4.58 14.21
CA PHE A 163 9.29 -5.33 14.36
C PHE A 163 9.55 -5.73 15.80
N GLU A 164 9.25 -4.85 16.75
CA GLU A 164 9.38 -5.12 18.19
C GLU A 164 8.37 -6.15 18.69
N LEU A 165 7.13 -6.13 18.20
CA LEU A 165 6.03 -6.94 18.75
C LEU A 165 5.72 -8.22 17.96
N HIS A 166 5.98 -8.23 16.66
CA HIS A 166 5.49 -9.27 15.74
C HIS A 166 6.58 -9.93 14.91
N TYR A 167 7.69 -9.24 14.62
CA TYR A 167 8.75 -9.74 13.72
C TYR A 167 10.08 -10.03 14.44
N GLN A 168 9.98 -10.59 15.65
CA GLN A 168 11.13 -10.90 16.50
C GLN A 168 11.99 -12.06 15.96
N ASP A 169 11.41 -12.94 15.13
CA ASP A 169 12.15 -13.96 14.40
C ASP A 169 12.83 -13.34 13.17
N PHE A 170 14.01 -12.76 13.37
CA PHE A 170 14.80 -12.16 12.30
C PHE A 170 15.21 -13.14 11.20
N SER A 171 15.28 -14.44 11.51
CA SER A 171 15.61 -15.46 10.49
C SER A 171 14.46 -15.66 9.50
N LYS A 172 13.23 -15.47 9.98
CA LYS A 172 12.03 -15.50 9.16
C LYS A 172 11.79 -14.14 8.51
N TYR A 173 11.60 -13.09 9.30
CA TYR A 173 11.09 -11.80 8.83
C TYR A 173 12.16 -10.85 8.28
N GLY A 174 13.43 -11.10 8.60
CA GLY A 174 14.51 -10.14 8.35
C GLY A 174 14.49 -8.97 9.33
N THR A 175 15.33 -7.98 9.08
CA THR A 175 15.30 -6.70 9.81
C THR A 175 14.66 -5.61 8.97
N LYS A 176 14.21 -4.55 9.63
CA LYS A 176 13.65 -3.38 8.93
C LYS A 176 14.67 -2.74 7.99
N GLU A 177 15.91 -2.58 8.46
CA GLU A 177 16.99 -2.04 7.63
C GLU A 177 17.22 -2.92 6.39
N ASP A 178 17.26 -4.25 6.55
CA ASP A 178 17.39 -5.15 5.40
C ASP A 178 16.22 -5.00 4.41
N ASN A 179 15.01 -4.73 4.87
CA ASN A 179 13.85 -4.55 3.99
C ASN A 179 13.92 -3.21 3.24
N LEU A 180 14.30 -2.13 3.94
CA LEU A 180 14.45 -0.81 3.33
C LEU A 180 15.60 -0.80 2.32
N ASP A 181 16.77 -1.36 2.67
CA ASP A 181 17.94 -1.48 1.79
C ASP A 181 17.60 -2.25 0.50
N GLN A 182 16.80 -3.31 0.62
CA GLN A 182 16.35 -4.06 -0.57
C GLN A 182 15.50 -3.21 -1.50
N LEU A 183 14.56 -2.43 -0.99
CA LEU A 183 13.77 -1.54 -1.83
C LEU A 183 14.63 -0.42 -2.43
N GLU A 184 15.54 0.15 -1.64
CA GLU A 184 16.48 1.16 -2.13
C GLU A 184 17.33 0.65 -3.30
N ASN A 185 17.87 -0.57 -3.19
CA ASN A 185 18.61 -1.22 -4.29
C ASN A 185 17.75 -1.47 -5.55
N VAL A 186 16.44 -1.68 -5.39
CA VAL A 186 15.52 -1.80 -6.52
C VAL A 186 15.30 -0.43 -7.16
N MET A 187 15.01 0.60 -6.36
CA MET A 187 14.78 1.97 -6.85
C MET A 187 16.00 2.56 -7.55
N GLU A 188 17.21 2.26 -7.06
CA GLU A 188 18.47 2.66 -7.71
C GLU A 188 18.67 2.02 -9.10
N ARG A 189 18.27 0.74 -9.24
CA ARG A 189 18.44 0.00 -10.50
C ARG A 189 17.34 0.28 -11.51
N HIS A 190 16.16 0.66 -11.04
CA HIS A 190 14.96 0.87 -11.84
C HIS A 190 14.44 2.31 -11.73
N PRO A 191 15.23 3.33 -12.14
CA PRO A 191 14.87 4.73 -12.00
C PRO A 191 13.69 5.14 -12.91
N HIS A 192 13.25 4.28 -13.83
CA HIS A 192 12.13 4.58 -14.73
C HIS A 192 10.79 3.98 -14.27
N VAL A 193 10.79 3.12 -13.24
CA VAL A 193 9.54 2.73 -12.56
C VAL A 193 9.08 3.86 -11.65
N ALA A 194 7.81 4.25 -11.74
CA ALA A 194 7.19 5.09 -10.74
C ALA A 194 6.77 4.22 -9.52
N PHE A 195 7.32 4.49 -8.34
CA PHE A 195 7.01 3.76 -7.12
C PHE A 195 6.07 4.57 -6.22
N GLN A 196 4.99 3.96 -5.76
CA GLN A 196 4.23 4.44 -4.61
C GLN A 196 4.58 3.59 -3.40
N ILE A 197 5.13 4.20 -2.35
CA ILE A 197 5.56 3.51 -1.14
C ILE A 197 4.68 3.98 0.01
N PRO A 198 3.78 3.11 0.51
CA PRO A 198 2.81 3.50 1.49
C PRO A 198 3.42 3.66 2.88
N HIS A 199 2.60 4.14 3.81
CA HIS A 199 2.94 4.14 5.24
C HIS A 199 4.17 4.98 5.58
N PHE A 200 4.28 6.15 4.93
CA PHE A 200 5.43 7.03 5.08
C PHE A 200 6.76 6.35 4.66
N GLY A 201 6.72 5.56 3.57
CA GLY A 201 7.88 4.81 3.10
C GLY A 201 8.31 3.71 4.07
N ALA A 202 7.37 3.19 4.87
CA ALA A 202 7.59 2.37 6.06
C ALA A 202 8.50 3.02 7.13
N GLN A 203 8.65 4.34 7.12
CA GLN A 203 9.55 5.09 8.00
C GLN A 203 8.82 6.21 8.78
N PRO A 204 7.67 5.94 9.44
CA PRO A 204 6.87 6.98 10.09
C PRO A 204 7.52 7.58 11.36
N GLU A 205 8.49 6.89 11.97
CA GLU A 205 9.13 7.35 13.20
C GLU A 205 10.09 8.53 12.96
N ILE A 206 10.08 9.51 13.88
CA ILE A 206 10.89 10.75 13.79
C ILE A 206 12.38 10.48 13.50
N HIS A 207 12.94 9.43 14.10
CA HIS A 207 14.36 9.11 13.96
C HIS A 207 14.71 8.50 12.58
N ARG A 208 13.71 8.06 11.80
CA ARG A 208 13.87 7.52 10.44
C ARG A 208 13.66 8.57 9.35
N LEU A 209 13.03 9.69 9.68
CA LEU A 209 12.76 10.77 8.72
C LEU A 209 14.00 11.29 7.97
N PRO A 210 15.22 11.32 8.55
CA PRO A 210 16.41 11.65 7.78
C PRO A 210 16.68 10.71 6.61
N ASN A 211 16.43 9.41 6.76
CA ASN A 211 16.59 8.45 5.66
C ASN A 211 15.47 8.59 4.62
N LEU A 212 14.22 8.74 5.06
CA LEU A 212 13.11 9.02 4.14
C LEU A 212 13.32 10.32 3.34
N ALA A 213 13.84 11.38 3.98
CA ALA A 213 14.20 12.62 3.29
C ALA A 213 15.30 12.38 2.24
N SER A 214 16.31 11.58 2.58
CA SER A 214 17.34 11.16 1.62
C SER A 214 16.76 10.41 0.42
N TRP A 215 15.79 9.50 0.63
CA TRP A 215 15.09 8.83 -0.47
C TRP A 215 14.36 9.81 -1.38
N LEU A 216 13.64 10.78 -0.82
CA LEU A 216 12.93 11.80 -1.59
C LEU A 216 13.87 12.71 -2.40
N ASP A 217 15.06 13.01 -1.88
CA ASP A 217 16.07 13.80 -2.58
C ASP A 217 16.75 13.02 -3.72
N ARG A 218 16.90 11.69 -3.54
CA ARG A 218 17.65 10.82 -4.47
C ARG A 218 16.79 10.21 -5.57
N PHE A 219 15.53 9.90 -5.28
CA PHE A 219 14.65 9.15 -6.17
C PHE A 219 13.45 10.01 -6.58
N PRO A 220 13.54 10.77 -7.70
CA PRO A 220 12.45 11.63 -8.16
C PRO A 220 11.23 10.85 -8.66
N ASN A 221 11.36 9.53 -8.81
CA ASN A 221 10.34 8.59 -9.27
C ASN A 221 9.54 7.94 -8.14
N ILE A 222 9.70 8.39 -6.88
CA ILE A 222 8.93 7.86 -5.74
C ILE A 222 7.84 8.83 -5.28
N VAL A 223 6.72 8.27 -4.85
CA VAL A 223 5.63 8.96 -4.17
C VAL A 223 5.38 8.25 -2.84
N ILE A 224 5.24 9.03 -1.77
CA ILE A 224 4.95 8.52 -0.44
C ILE A 224 3.52 8.88 -0.06
N ASP A 225 2.75 7.92 0.45
CA ASP A 225 1.43 8.17 1.03
C ASP A 225 1.43 8.04 2.56
N THR A 226 0.35 8.52 3.16
CA THR A 226 0.15 8.58 4.61
C THR A 226 -0.84 7.53 5.12
N ALA A 227 -1.10 6.47 4.34
CA ALA A 227 -2.01 5.42 4.76
C ALA A 227 -1.46 4.71 6.01
N SER A 228 -2.35 4.25 6.90
CA SER A 228 -1.95 3.44 8.05
C SER A 228 -1.53 2.04 7.61
N SER A 229 -0.48 1.50 8.25
CA SER A 229 -0.04 0.10 8.09
C SER A 229 -0.99 -0.91 8.72
#